data_AF-X0SYT3-F1
#
_entry.id   AF-X0SYT3-F1
#
_cell.length_a   1.000
_cell.length_b   1.000
_cell.length_c   1.000
_cell.angle_alpha   90.00
_cell.angle_beta   90.00
_cell.angle_gamma   90.00
#
_symmetry.space_group_name_H-M   'P 1'
#
loop_
_entity.id
_entity.type
_entity.pdbx_description
1 polymer ?
#
loop_
_entity_poly.entity_id
_entity_poly.type
_entity_poly.pdbx_seq_one_letter_code
_entity_poly.pdbx_strand_id
1 'polypeptide(L)'
;MLISQGHAELMASLMEAVQEAQTSEIKFFTQKGLYTHRILSHMGIDGLDSDIRLLRQENTPGSIQQAAQLQEARDRLFENVRGFVEREHALYARAPTEDIMERYLKNAKLGELEKSDYDRMYVIVRKMAKRLSAIYSRRMRSFRRGHLDARKTLRKNMAYEGVPFDIEWKKKKIDRPDVIVICDVSRSVATTVRFFLLLVYSLNKAVIKIRSFIFCSNLVEASSVFDNYPVQEAVAKLQTGT
;
A
#
# COMPACT_ATOMS: atom_id res chain seq x y z
N MET A 1 -5.33 37.93 20.27
CA MET A 1 -5.96 36.62 19.98
C MET A 1 -5.72 36.30 18.52
N LEU A 2 -5.42 35.06 18.18
CA LEU A 2 -5.08 34.64 16.81
C LEU A 2 -6.15 35.01 15.75
N ILE A 3 -7.41 35.09 16.17
CA ILE A 3 -8.57 35.34 15.30
C ILE A 3 -8.95 36.83 15.23
N SER A 4 -8.38 37.70 16.06
CA SER A 4 -8.64 39.14 15.97
C SER A 4 -7.83 39.84 14.87
N GLN A 5 -7.05 39.08 14.11
CA GLN A 5 -6.12 39.57 13.11
C GLN A 5 -6.77 39.68 11.72
N GLY A 6 -6.34 40.68 10.93
CA GLY A 6 -6.80 40.83 9.55
C GLY A 6 -6.31 39.69 8.65
N HIS A 7 -6.92 39.51 7.47
CA HIS A 7 -6.52 38.44 6.53
C HIS A 7 -5.01 38.49 6.18
N ALA A 8 -4.43 39.68 6.05
CA ALA A 8 -3.01 39.86 5.77
C ALA A 8 -2.10 39.40 6.92
N GLU A 9 -2.48 39.67 8.16
CA GLU A 9 -1.75 39.25 9.37
C GLU A 9 -1.81 37.73 9.55
N LEU A 10 -2.99 37.14 9.32
CA LEU A 10 -3.17 35.68 9.32
C LEU A 10 -2.28 34.97 8.29
N MET A 11 -2.10 35.56 7.10
CA MET A 11 -1.21 35.04 6.07
C MET A 11 0.27 35.20 6.45
N ALA A 12 0.63 36.29 7.13
CA ALA A 12 1.99 36.50 7.62
C ALA A 12 2.36 35.48 8.71
N SER A 13 1.47 35.28 9.70
CA SER A 13 1.66 34.26 10.74
C SER A 13 1.67 32.83 10.18
N LEU A 14 0.90 32.57 9.11
CA LEU A 14 0.98 31.30 8.38
C LEU A 14 2.36 31.09 7.76
N MET A 15 2.88 32.09 7.03
CA MET A 15 4.20 32.01 6.38
C MET A 15 5.33 31.83 7.41
N GLU A 16 5.25 32.50 8.55
CA GLU A 16 6.19 32.34 9.67
C GLU A 16 6.13 30.93 10.27
N ALA A 17 4.93 30.44 10.58
CA ALA A 17 4.72 29.08 11.10
C ALA A 17 5.18 27.99 10.12
N VAL A 18 5.03 28.22 8.82
CA VAL A 18 5.51 27.33 7.74
C VAL A 18 7.05 27.29 7.72
N GLN A 19 7.73 28.43 7.88
CA GLN A 19 9.19 28.47 7.99
C GLN A 19 9.68 27.74 9.25
N GLU A 20 9.05 27.98 10.40
CA GLU A 20 9.41 27.30 11.66
C GLU A 20 9.13 25.78 11.61
N ALA A 21 8.06 25.37 10.92
CA ALA A 21 7.68 23.97 10.79
C ALA A 21 8.61 23.16 9.86
N GLN A 22 9.58 23.79 9.18
CA GLN A 22 10.50 23.18 8.22
C GLN A 22 9.78 22.45 7.07
N THR A 23 8.75 23.06 6.47
CA THR A 23 7.94 22.46 5.38
C THR A 23 8.71 22.12 4.10
N SER A 24 9.98 22.52 3.98
CA SER A 24 10.85 22.13 2.86
C SER A 24 11.12 20.63 2.76
N GLU A 25 10.70 19.83 3.75
CA GLU A 25 10.94 18.38 3.83
C GLU A 25 9.69 17.50 3.67
N ILE A 26 8.52 18.04 3.30
CA ILE A 26 7.34 17.17 3.07
C ILE A 26 7.60 16.28 1.84
N LYS A 27 7.91 15.01 2.09
CA LYS A 27 8.24 14.01 1.06
C LYS A 27 7.11 12.99 0.85
N PHE A 28 6.22 12.85 1.84
CA PHE A 28 5.18 11.81 1.83
C PHE A 28 3.81 12.33 2.27
N PHE A 29 2.76 11.69 1.74
CA PHE A 29 1.36 11.98 2.06
C PHE A 29 1.03 11.84 3.55
N THR A 30 1.53 10.80 4.21
CA THR A 30 1.27 10.56 5.64
C THR A 30 1.79 11.69 6.54
N GLN A 31 2.70 12.50 6.02
CA GLN A 31 3.23 13.64 6.75
C GLN A 31 2.31 14.87 6.65
N LYS A 32 1.36 14.94 5.70
CA LYS A 32 0.46 16.10 5.52
C LYS A 32 -0.26 16.45 6.81
N GLY A 33 -0.89 15.48 7.48
CA GLY A 33 -1.60 15.71 8.74
C GLY A 33 -0.68 16.14 9.89
N LEU A 34 0.52 15.57 9.96
CA LEU A 34 1.54 15.95 10.94
C LEU A 34 1.99 17.40 10.74
N TYR A 35 2.23 17.81 9.49
CA TYR A 35 2.64 19.18 9.15
C TYR A 35 1.49 20.17 9.35
N THR A 36 0.25 19.83 8.97
CA THR A 36 -0.93 20.65 9.26
C THR A 36 -1.04 20.92 10.76
N HIS A 37 -0.92 19.89 11.60
CA HIS A 37 -0.93 20.07 13.05
C HIS A 37 0.24 20.90 13.56
N ARG A 38 1.47 20.64 13.06
CA ARG A 38 2.66 21.40 13.47
C ARG A 38 2.50 22.89 13.16
N ILE A 39 2.09 23.24 11.94
CA ILE A 39 1.84 24.62 11.54
C ILE A 39 0.78 25.26 12.44
N LEU A 40 -0.35 24.58 12.69
CA LEU A 40 -1.40 25.09 13.59
C LEU A 40 -0.91 25.28 15.03
N SER A 41 -0.07 24.38 15.55
CA SER A 41 0.55 24.52 16.88
C SER A 41 1.47 25.74 16.95
N HIS A 42 2.29 26.00 15.92
CA HIS A 42 3.10 27.22 15.84
C HIS A 42 2.24 28.48 15.72
N MET A 43 1.10 28.38 15.03
CA MET A 43 0.08 29.44 15.03
C MET A 43 -0.69 29.53 16.36
N GLY A 44 -0.37 28.76 17.41
CA GLY A 44 -1.02 28.92 18.73
C GLY A 44 -2.44 28.39 18.83
N ILE A 45 -2.80 27.37 18.03
CA ILE A 45 -4.11 26.71 18.07
C ILE A 45 -4.48 26.19 19.47
N ASP A 46 -3.49 25.76 20.27
CA ASP A 46 -3.69 25.21 21.61
C ASP A 46 -4.22 26.26 22.61
N GLY A 47 -3.79 27.51 22.44
CA GLY A 47 -4.31 28.64 23.20
C GLY A 47 -5.75 28.94 22.84
N LEU A 48 -6.07 28.94 21.55
CA LEU A 48 -7.43 29.16 21.06
C LEU A 48 -8.41 28.08 21.53
N ASP A 49 -8.02 26.80 21.47
CA ASP A 49 -8.85 25.71 21.99
C ASP A 49 -9.08 25.83 23.51
N SER A 50 -8.13 26.40 24.24
CA SER A 50 -8.26 26.68 25.67
C SER A 50 -9.23 27.83 25.95
N ASP A 51 -9.14 28.91 25.18
CA ASP A 51 -10.07 30.06 25.26
C ASP A 51 -11.52 29.64 24.94
N ILE A 52 -11.73 28.84 23.90
CA ILE A 52 -13.04 28.29 23.53
C ILE A 52 -13.62 27.44 24.67
N ARG A 53 -12.78 26.62 25.33
CA ARG A 53 -13.21 25.81 26.48
C ARG A 53 -13.62 26.68 27.66
N LEU A 54 -12.85 27.70 28.00
CA LEU A 54 -13.15 28.61 29.12
C LEU A 54 -14.47 29.36 28.89
N LEU A 55 -14.67 29.95 27.71
CA LEU A 55 -15.92 30.65 27.35
C LEU A 55 -17.16 29.75 27.42
N ARG A 56 -17.02 28.46 27.07
CA ARG A 56 -18.10 27.48 27.20
C ARG A 56 -18.41 27.16 28.67
N GLN A 57 -17.41 27.18 29.56
CA GLN A 57 -17.62 26.92 30.98
C GLN A 57 -18.36 28.06 31.70
N GLU A 58 -18.16 29.31 31.25
CA GLU A 58 -18.86 30.48 31.78
C GLU A 58 -20.39 30.41 31.60
N ASN A 59 -20.89 29.62 30.64
CA ASN A 59 -22.32 29.34 30.43
C ASN A 59 -23.23 30.58 30.33
N THR A 60 -22.71 31.72 29.87
CA THR A 60 -23.52 32.91 29.62
C THR A 60 -23.96 32.95 28.15
N PRO A 61 -25.11 33.57 27.81
CA PRO A 61 -25.54 33.70 26.41
C PRO A 61 -24.48 34.38 25.51
N GLY A 62 -23.75 35.36 26.04
CA GLY A 62 -22.65 36.04 25.34
C GLY A 62 -21.41 35.17 25.16
N SER A 63 -21.00 34.44 26.20
CA SER A 63 -19.81 33.57 26.12
C SER A 63 -20.04 32.37 25.19
N ILE A 64 -21.27 31.85 25.14
CA ILE A 64 -21.67 30.78 24.19
C ILE A 64 -21.58 31.27 22.74
N GLN A 65 -22.11 32.46 22.44
CA GLN A 65 -22.01 33.04 21.09
C GLN A 65 -20.56 33.30 20.69
N GLN A 66 -19.75 33.84 21.59
CA GLN A 66 -18.34 34.12 21.34
C GLN A 66 -17.53 32.84 21.13
N ALA A 67 -17.78 31.79 21.93
CA ALA A 67 -17.15 30.49 21.74
C ALA A 67 -17.51 29.86 20.38
N ALA A 68 -18.76 30.00 19.93
CA ALA A 68 -19.19 29.50 18.62
C ALA A 68 -18.48 30.24 17.47
N GLN A 69 -18.35 31.56 17.55
CA GLN A 69 -17.63 32.36 16.55
C GLN A 69 -16.15 31.97 16.47
N LEU A 70 -15.50 31.80 17.62
CA LEU A 70 -14.09 31.38 17.68
C LEU A 70 -13.90 29.97 17.13
N GLN A 71 -14.83 29.06 17.38
CA GLN A 71 -14.79 27.71 16.82
C GLN A 71 -14.94 27.71 15.29
N GLU A 72 -15.86 28.51 14.75
CA GLU A 72 -16.03 28.63 13.30
C GLU A 72 -14.80 29.24 12.62
N ALA A 73 -14.15 30.21 13.28
CA ALA A 73 -12.91 30.80 12.80
C ALA A 73 -11.73 29.80 12.88
N ARG A 74 -11.67 28.98 13.94
CA ARG A 74 -10.70 27.88 14.08
C ARG A 74 -10.85 26.86 12.95
N ASP A 75 -12.08 26.44 12.67
CA ASP A 75 -12.36 25.42 11.66
C ASP A 75 -12.00 25.94 10.25
N ARG A 76 -12.25 27.24 9.98
CA ARG A 76 -11.78 27.90 8.75
C ARG A 76 -10.25 27.96 8.66
N LEU A 77 -9.57 28.28 9.75
CA LEU A 77 -8.11 28.29 9.78
C LEU A 77 -7.55 26.90 9.48
N PHE A 78 -8.10 25.86 10.09
CA PHE A 78 -7.70 24.48 9.85
C PHE A 78 -7.78 24.10 8.37
N GLU A 79 -8.91 24.41 7.71
CA GLU A 79 -9.12 24.09 6.30
C GLU A 79 -8.16 24.89 5.39
N ASN A 80 -7.88 26.15 5.73
CA ASN A 80 -6.92 26.97 5.00
C ASN A 80 -5.49 26.43 5.09
N VAL A 81 -5.03 26.06 6.29
CA VAL A 81 -3.70 25.48 6.50
C VAL A 81 -3.59 24.14 5.79
N ARG A 82 -4.60 23.28 5.91
CA ARG A 82 -4.65 22.01 5.19
C ARG A 82 -4.54 22.21 3.67
N GLY A 83 -5.34 23.10 3.10
CA GLY A 83 -5.30 23.40 1.67
C GLY A 83 -3.96 24.00 1.23
N PHE A 84 -3.30 24.79 2.09
CA PHE A 84 -1.95 25.29 1.84
C PHE A 84 -0.92 24.16 1.76
N VAL A 85 -0.88 23.29 2.78
CA VAL A 85 0.03 22.13 2.83
C VAL A 85 -0.18 21.20 1.63
N GLU A 86 -1.44 20.98 1.22
CA GLU A 86 -1.76 20.18 0.04
C GLU A 86 -1.21 20.78 -1.26
N ARG A 87 -1.35 22.11 -1.44
CA ARG A 87 -0.80 22.84 -2.61
C ARG A 87 0.72 22.89 -2.58
N GLU A 88 1.32 23.16 -1.43
CA GLU A 88 2.78 23.23 -1.26
C GLU A 88 3.43 21.87 -1.54
N HIS A 89 2.87 20.78 -1.01
CA HIS A 89 3.32 19.43 -1.31
C HIS A 89 3.23 19.11 -2.81
N ALA A 90 2.15 19.52 -3.49
CA ALA A 90 2.01 19.30 -4.92
C ALA A 90 3.06 20.04 -5.76
N LEU A 91 3.54 21.21 -5.29
CA LEU A 91 4.48 22.07 -6.01
C LEU A 91 5.96 21.78 -5.68
N TYR A 92 6.27 21.46 -4.43
CA TYR A 92 7.64 21.45 -3.91
C TYR A 92 8.12 20.11 -3.36
N ALA A 93 7.27 19.08 -3.29
CA ALA A 93 7.74 17.74 -2.91
C ALA A 93 8.81 17.29 -3.91
N ARG A 94 10.09 17.40 -3.52
CA ARG A 94 11.20 16.82 -4.28
C ARG A 94 10.87 15.36 -4.49
N ALA A 95 10.87 14.90 -5.74
CA ALA A 95 10.66 13.50 -6.07
C ALA A 95 11.56 12.66 -5.16
N PRO A 96 11.01 11.87 -4.23
CA PRO A 96 11.82 11.03 -3.36
C PRO A 96 12.67 10.13 -4.24
N THR A 97 13.91 9.85 -3.85
CA THR A 97 14.75 8.86 -4.56
C THR A 97 13.94 7.58 -4.76
N GLU A 98 14.05 6.94 -5.93
CA GLU A 98 13.27 5.75 -6.26
C GLU A 98 13.32 4.69 -5.14
N ASP A 99 14.49 4.53 -4.49
CA ASP A 99 14.68 3.63 -3.36
C ASP A 99 13.86 3.99 -2.12
N ILE A 100 13.76 5.28 -1.81
CA ILE A 100 13.00 5.79 -0.66
C ILE A 100 11.50 5.59 -0.93
N MET A 101 11.05 5.90 -2.14
CA MET A 101 9.67 5.68 -2.56
C MET A 101 9.31 4.20 -2.58
N GLU A 102 10.18 3.35 -3.14
CA GLU A 102 9.96 1.90 -3.17
C GLU A 102 9.88 1.31 -1.75
N ARG A 103 10.71 1.78 -0.81
CA ARG A 103 10.62 1.39 0.62
C ARG A 103 9.33 1.87 1.27
N TYR A 104 8.92 3.11 0.98
CA TYR A 104 7.65 3.65 1.47
C TYR A 104 6.47 2.82 0.98
N LEU A 105 6.34 2.61 -0.33
CA LEU A 105 5.24 1.86 -0.94
C LEU A 105 5.20 0.39 -0.47
N LYS A 106 6.34 -0.21 -0.15
CA LYS A 106 6.40 -1.56 0.45
C LYS A 106 5.83 -1.63 1.86
N ASN A 107 5.92 -0.54 2.62
CA ASN A 107 5.50 -0.47 4.02
C ASN A 107 4.19 0.31 4.23
N ALA A 108 3.70 0.97 3.18
CA ALA A 108 2.48 1.77 3.22
C ALA A 108 1.25 0.88 3.48
N LYS A 109 0.29 1.42 4.21
CA LYS A 109 -1.02 0.79 4.36
C LYS A 109 -1.73 0.84 3.02
N LEU A 110 -2.26 -0.29 2.58
CA LEU A 110 -2.84 -0.44 1.25
C LEU A 110 -4.07 0.47 1.02
N GLY A 111 -4.78 0.85 2.09
CA GLY A 111 -5.91 1.78 2.03
C GLY A 111 -5.53 3.27 1.90
N GLU A 112 -4.26 3.63 2.08
CA GLU A 112 -3.76 5.01 2.03
C GLU A 112 -3.06 5.35 0.69
N LEU A 113 -3.11 4.44 -0.28
CA LEU A 113 -2.43 4.60 -1.57
C LEU A 113 -3.17 5.57 -2.51
N GLU A 114 -2.48 6.61 -2.96
CA GLU A 114 -3.01 7.55 -3.96
C GLU A 114 -3.06 6.91 -5.36
N LYS A 115 -3.91 7.46 -6.24
CA LYS A 115 -3.98 7.04 -7.66
C LYS A 115 -2.65 7.25 -8.39
N SER A 116 -1.90 8.28 -8.00
CA SER A 116 -0.58 8.65 -8.51
C SER A 116 0.49 7.59 -8.23
N ASP A 117 0.31 6.78 -7.18
CA ASP A 117 1.25 5.73 -6.77
C ASP A 117 1.01 4.38 -7.47
N TYR A 118 -0.12 4.22 -8.18
CA TYR A 118 -0.52 2.93 -8.74
C TYR A 118 0.42 2.41 -9.81
N ASP A 119 0.95 3.26 -10.69
CA ASP A 119 1.88 2.82 -11.73
C ASP A 119 3.20 2.32 -11.12
N ARG A 120 3.68 2.99 -10.07
CA ARG A 120 4.86 2.55 -9.30
C ARG A 120 4.58 1.27 -8.52
N MET A 121 3.41 1.19 -7.89
CA MET A 121 2.95 -0.02 -7.19
C MET A 121 2.90 -1.21 -8.13
N TYR A 122 2.37 -1.04 -9.36
CA TYR A 122 2.35 -2.09 -10.37
C TYR A 122 3.75 -2.63 -10.67
N VAL A 123 4.76 -1.76 -10.81
CA VAL A 123 6.15 -2.18 -11.02
C VAL A 123 6.67 -3.00 -9.83
N ILE A 124 6.43 -2.55 -8.60
CA ILE A 124 6.85 -3.25 -7.37
C ILE A 124 6.17 -4.61 -7.27
N VAL A 125 4.85 -4.65 -7.43
CA VAL A 125 4.03 -5.86 -7.40
C VAL A 125 4.47 -6.85 -8.48
N ARG A 126 4.81 -6.37 -9.68
CA ARG A 126 5.37 -7.21 -10.75
C ARG A 126 6.73 -7.80 -10.37
N LYS A 127 7.62 -7.03 -9.73
CA LYS A 127 8.89 -7.55 -9.18
C LYS A 127 8.61 -8.66 -8.14
N MET A 128 7.64 -8.46 -7.25
CA MET A 128 7.24 -9.45 -6.25
C MET A 128 6.67 -10.72 -6.88
N ALA A 129 5.75 -10.59 -7.84
CA ALA A 129 5.16 -11.71 -8.57
C ALA A 129 6.23 -12.52 -9.33
N LYS A 130 7.20 -11.86 -9.97
CA LYS A 130 8.34 -12.53 -10.60
C LYS A 130 9.19 -13.31 -9.60
N ARG A 131 9.46 -12.76 -8.41
CA ARG A 131 10.19 -13.47 -7.35
C ARG A 131 9.41 -14.69 -6.87
N LEU A 132 8.11 -14.55 -6.67
CA LEU A 132 7.24 -15.67 -6.29
C LEU A 132 7.24 -16.76 -7.36
N SER A 133 7.05 -16.38 -8.63
CA SER A 133 7.15 -17.30 -9.76
C SER A 133 8.52 -17.98 -9.85
N ALA A 134 9.63 -17.28 -9.63
CA ALA A 134 10.96 -17.87 -9.63
C ALA A 134 11.13 -18.97 -8.56
N ILE A 135 10.53 -18.79 -7.38
CA ILE A 135 10.54 -19.80 -6.32
C ILE A 135 9.75 -21.05 -6.74
N TYR A 136 8.53 -20.88 -7.26
CA TYR A 136 7.64 -22.00 -7.60
C TYR A 136 7.86 -22.60 -9.00
N SER A 137 8.57 -21.91 -9.89
CA SER A 137 8.89 -22.41 -11.26
C SER A 137 9.98 -23.48 -11.27
N ARG A 138 10.78 -23.55 -10.20
CA ARG A 138 11.87 -24.52 -10.04
C ARG A 138 11.29 -25.93 -9.85
N ARG A 139 11.59 -26.80 -10.83
CA ARG A 139 11.31 -28.22 -10.72
C ARG A 139 12.22 -28.84 -9.65
N MET A 140 11.66 -29.16 -8.49
CA MET A 140 12.41 -29.79 -7.41
C MET A 140 12.59 -31.29 -7.67
N ARG A 141 13.85 -31.72 -7.66
CA ARG A 141 14.20 -33.14 -7.54
C ARG A 141 14.26 -33.45 -6.04
N SER A 142 13.19 -33.98 -5.48
CA SER A 142 13.22 -34.45 -4.10
C SER A 142 13.79 -35.86 -4.07
N PHE A 143 14.88 -36.03 -3.32
CA PHE A 143 15.40 -37.34 -2.96
C PHE A 143 14.63 -37.79 -1.72
N ARG A 144 13.71 -38.75 -1.88
CA ARG A 144 13.17 -39.44 -0.72
C ARG A 144 14.24 -40.44 -0.26
N ARG A 145 15.07 -40.06 0.71
CA ARG A 145 15.85 -41.04 1.49
C ARG A 145 14.83 -41.94 2.17
N GLY A 146 14.60 -43.13 1.62
CA GLY A 146 13.54 -44.02 2.08
C GLY A 146 13.45 -45.30 1.28
N HIS A 147 13.46 -45.21 -0.06
CA HIS A 147 13.43 -46.41 -0.90
C HIS A 147 14.68 -46.51 -1.79
N LEU A 148 15.42 -47.60 -1.59
CA LEU A 148 16.51 -48.01 -2.45
C LEU A 148 16.00 -48.29 -3.86
N ASP A 149 16.69 -47.79 -4.88
CA ASP A 149 16.50 -48.22 -6.26
C ASP A 149 17.43 -49.42 -6.51
N ALA A 150 16.98 -50.61 -6.11
CA ALA A 150 17.79 -51.83 -6.15
C ALA A 150 18.30 -52.15 -7.57
N ARG A 151 17.48 -51.91 -8.61
CA ARG A 151 17.86 -52.17 -10.00
C ARG A 151 18.95 -51.20 -10.47
N LYS A 152 18.83 -49.90 -10.17
CA LYS A 152 19.91 -48.93 -10.50
C LYS A 152 21.16 -49.17 -9.67
N THR A 153 21.01 -49.49 -8.39
CA THR A 153 22.12 -49.78 -7.49
C THR A 153 22.90 -50.99 -7.99
N LEU A 154 22.24 -52.11 -8.27
CA LEU A 154 22.91 -53.32 -8.78
C LEU A 154 23.58 -53.08 -10.14
N ARG A 155 22.91 -52.38 -11.06
CA ARG A 155 23.48 -52.04 -12.37
C ARG A 155 24.75 -51.18 -12.26
N LYS A 156 24.73 -50.18 -11.37
CA LYS A 156 25.87 -49.27 -11.16
C LYS A 156 27.06 -49.99 -10.51
N ASN A 157 26.78 -51.02 -9.69
CA ASN A 157 27.79 -51.82 -9.02
C ASN A 157 28.13 -53.13 -9.74
N MET A 158 27.76 -53.30 -11.01
CA MET A 158 28.12 -54.51 -11.77
C MET A 158 29.65 -54.70 -11.89
N ALA A 159 30.41 -53.60 -11.91
CA ALA A 159 31.87 -53.63 -11.91
C ALA A 159 32.47 -54.13 -10.58
N TYR A 160 31.68 -54.09 -9.49
CA TYR A 160 32.06 -54.56 -8.17
C TYR A 160 31.42 -55.91 -7.84
N GLU A 161 31.23 -56.77 -8.84
CA GLU A 161 30.58 -58.08 -8.71
C GLU A 161 29.19 -58.02 -8.06
N GLY A 162 28.50 -56.88 -8.18
CA GLY A 162 27.17 -56.66 -7.60
C GLY A 162 27.16 -56.24 -6.13
N VAL A 163 28.32 -56.03 -5.50
CA VAL A 163 28.42 -55.53 -4.13
C VAL A 163 28.00 -54.04 -4.08
N PRO A 164 27.03 -53.64 -3.24
CA PRO A 164 26.40 -52.32 -3.31
C PRO A 164 27.22 -51.20 -2.63
N PHE A 165 28.37 -50.85 -3.19
CA PHE A 165 29.17 -49.69 -2.74
C PHE A 165 28.52 -48.36 -3.12
N ASP A 166 28.03 -48.25 -4.36
CA ASP A 166 27.35 -47.06 -4.89
C ASP A 166 25.83 -47.19 -4.80
N ILE A 167 25.24 -46.72 -3.71
CA ILE A 167 23.81 -46.81 -3.43
C ILE A 167 23.02 -45.72 -4.16
N GLU A 168 22.04 -46.11 -4.99
CA GLU A 168 21.12 -45.18 -5.66
C GLU A 168 19.73 -45.21 -5.02
N TRP A 169 19.21 -44.03 -4.66
CA TRP A 169 17.88 -43.87 -4.08
C TRP A 169 16.82 -43.55 -5.14
N LYS A 170 15.59 -44.01 -4.93
CA LYS A 170 14.45 -43.61 -5.77
C LYS A 170 14.23 -42.09 -5.66
N LYS A 171 14.22 -41.41 -6.80
CA LYS A 171 14.02 -39.96 -6.90
C LYS A 171 12.57 -39.71 -7.32
N LYS A 172 11.80 -38.94 -6.54
CA LYS A 172 10.46 -38.50 -6.96
C LYS A 172 10.60 -37.13 -7.60
N LYS A 173 10.25 -37.05 -8.88
CA LYS A 173 10.14 -35.79 -9.59
C LYS A 173 8.90 -35.06 -9.07
N ILE A 174 9.08 -33.86 -8.51
CA ILE A 174 7.98 -32.98 -8.16
C ILE A 174 7.74 -32.09 -9.38
N ASP A 175 6.56 -32.19 -9.97
CA ASP A 175 6.17 -31.31 -11.07
C ASP A 175 5.82 -29.91 -10.57
N ARG A 176 5.72 -28.96 -11.50
CA ARG A 176 5.36 -27.59 -11.16
C ARG A 176 3.96 -27.57 -10.54
N PRO A 177 3.75 -26.83 -9.44
CA PRO A 177 2.44 -26.76 -8.81
C PRO A 177 1.44 -26.03 -9.71
N ASP A 178 0.21 -26.54 -9.77
CA ASP A 178 -0.94 -25.82 -10.33
C ASP A 178 -1.48 -24.89 -9.23
N VAL A 179 -1.53 -23.58 -9.48
CA VAL A 179 -1.91 -22.58 -8.46
C VAL A 179 -3.33 -22.10 -8.69
N ILE A 180 -4.16 -22.13 -7.65
CA ILE A 180 -5.49 -21.52 -7.65
C ILE A 180 -5.43 -20.30 -6.72
N VAL A 181 -5.88 -19.15 -7.22
CA VAL A 181 -5.96 -17.90 -6.45
C VAL A 181 -7.42 -17.50 -6.35
N ILE A 182 -7.86 -17.20 -5.13
CA ILE A 182 -9.19 -16.65 -4.85
C ILE A 182 -8.99 -15.27 -4.24
N CYS A 183 -9.54 -14.25 -4.87
CA CYS A 183 -9.46 -12.86 -4.43
C CYS A 183 -10.84 -12.38 -3.98
N ASP A 184 -10.96 -11.96 -2.72
CA ASP A 184 -12.16 -11.28 -2.24
C ASP A 184 -12.21 -9.86 -2.82
N VAL A 185 -13.37 -9.48 -3.37
CA VAL A 185 -13.67 -8.13 -3.84
C VAL A 185 -14.92 -7.54 -3.19
N SER A 186 -15.31 -8.07 -2.03
CA SER A 186 -16.44 -7.59 -1.24
C SER A 186 -16.22 -6.18 -0.69
N ARG A 187 -17.30 -5.58 -0.18
CA ARG A 187 -17.28 -4.20 0.35
C ARG A 187 -16.32 -4.04 1.53
N SER A 188 -16.06 -5.08 2.33
CA SER A 188 -15.15 -5.03 3.48
C SER A 188 -13.71 -4.72 3.08
N VAL A 189 -13.32 -5.06 1.85
CA VAL A 189 -11.99 -4.86 1.29
C VAL A 189 -11.94 -3.77 0.21
N ALA A 190 -13.00 -2.96 0.07
CA ALA A 190 -13.15 -1.98 -1.02
C ALA A 190 -11.96 -1.01 -1.14
N THR A 191 -11.35 -0.60 -0.03
CA THR A 191 -10.19 0.30 -0.02
C THR A 191 -8.91 -0.35 -0.55
N THR A 192 -8.79 -1.68 -0.42
CA THR A 192 -7.57 -2.44 -0.76
C THR A 192 -7.75 -3.29 -2.02
N VAL A 193 -8.97 -3.46 -2.49
CA VAL A 193 -9.36 -4.37 -3.57
C VAL A 193 -8.53 -4.18 -4.83
N ARG A 194 -8.24 -2.93 -5.17
CA ARG A 194 -7.46 -2.58 -6.36
C ARG A 194 -6.04 -3.15 -6.30
N PHE A 195 -5.40 -3.11 -5.13
CA PHE A 195 -4.09 -3.69 -4.90
C PHE A 195 -4.12 -5.21 -5.06
N PHE A 196 -5.12 -5.89 -4.49
CA PHE A 196 -5.23 -7.35 -4.65
C PHE A 196 -5.42 -7.73 -6.11
N LEU A 197 -6.27 -7.03 -6.86
CA LEU A 197 -6.45 -7.28 -8.29
C LEU A 197 -5.17 -7.05 -9.10
N LEU A 198 -4.40 -6.00 -8.78
CA LEU A 198 -3.07 -5.75 -9.36
C LEU A 198 -2.08 -6.90 -9.09
N LEU A 199 -2.09 -7.43 -7.86
CA LEU A 199 -1.27 -8.57 -7.47
C LEU A 199 -1.68 -9.83 -8.22
N VAL A 200 -2.97 -10.15 -8.26
CA VAL A 200 -3.47 -11.33 -8.97
C VAL A 200 -3.20 -11.22 -10.48
N TYR A 201 -3.40 -10.05 -11.09
CA TYR A 201 -3.03 -9.81 -12.48
C TYR A 201 -1.54 -10.08 -12.73
N SER A 202 -0.68 -9.54 -11.87
CA SER A 202 0.77 -9.70 -12.00
C SER A 202 1.22 -11.15 -11.80
N LEU A 203 0.57 -11.88 -10.89
CA LEU A 203 0.79 -13.31 -10.69
C LEU A 203 0.31 -14.12 -11.90
N ASN A 204 -0.85 -13.78 -12.45
CA ASN A 204 -1.42 -14.41 -13.63
C ASN A 204 -0.45 -14.36 -14.82
N LYS A 205 0.15 -13.19 -15.06
CA LYS A 205 1.17 -13.00 -16.12
C LYS A 205 2.54 -13.61 -15.80
N ALA A 206 2.88 -13.84 -14.54
CA ALA A 206 4.21 -14.31 -14.13
C ALA A 206 4.28 -15.84 -13.94
N VAL A 207 3.17 -16.51 -13.62
CA VAL A 207 3.12 -17.93 -13.24
C VAL A 207 2.52 -18.76 -14.37
N ILE A 208 3.23 -19.81 -14.80
CA ILE A 208 2.91 -20.60 -16.01
C ILE A 208 1.58 -21.36 -15.91
N LYS A 209 1.10 -21.66 -14.70
CA LYS A 209 -0.12 -22.46 -14.46
C LYS A 209 -0.91 -21.94 -13.26
N ILE A 210 -1.64 -20.86 -13.48
CA ILE A 210 -2.45 -20.22 -12.44
C ILE A 210 -3.88 -20.03 -12.94
N ARG A 211 -4.84 -20.34 -12.08
CA ARG A 211 -6.25 -20.03 -12.29
C ARG A 211 -6.68 -19.03 -11.22
N SER A 212 -7.20 -17.90 -11.66
CA SER A 212 -7.57 -16.79 -10.79
C SER A 212 -9.07 -16.65 -10.74
N PHE A 213 -9.61 -16.58 -9.52
CA PHE A 213 -11.03 -16.41 -9.25
C PHE A 213 -11.24 -15.19 -8.37
N ILE A 214 -12.33 -14.49 -8.63
CA ILE A 214 -12.75 -13.31 -7.89
C ILE A 214 -14.08 -13.61 -7.24
N PHE A 215 -14.18 -13.29 -5.95
CA PHE A 215 -15.31 -13.60 -5.10
C PHE A 215 -15.93 -12.34 -4.51
N CYS A 216 -17.24 -12.22 -4.61
CA CYS A 216 -18.03 -11.24 -3.87
C CYS A 216 -19.35 -11.91 -3.42
N SER A 217 -20.44 -11.72 -4.15
CA SER A 217 -21.66 -12.53 -4.00
C SER A 217 -21.54 -13.88 -4.70
N ASN A 218 -20.87 -13.89 -5.86
CA ASN A 218 -20.63 -15.07 -6.68
C ASN A 218 -19.13 -15.22 -6.95
N LEU A 219 -18.71 -16.45 -7.30
CA LEU A 219 -17.34 -16.75 -7.73
C LEU A 219 -17.25 -16.67 -9.25
N VAL A 220 -16.35 -15.84 -9.77
CA VAL A 220 -16.13 -15.66 -11.22
C VAL A 220 -14.68 -15.97 -11.55
N GLU A 221 -14.45 -16.75 -12.60
CA GLU A 221 -13.09 -16.99 -13.12
C GLU A 221 -12.61 -15.75 -13.88
N ALA A 222 -11.49 -15.18 -13.43
CA ALA A 222 -10.93 -13.93 -13.93
C ALA A 222 -9.69 -14.12 -14.82
N SER A 223 -9.20 -15.35 -14.96
CA SER A 223 -8.00 -15.68 -15.74
C SER A 223 -8.05 -15.09 -17.16
N SER A 224 -9.18 -15.28 -17.87
CA SER A 224 -9.36 -14.77 -19.23
C SER A 224 -9.37 -13.24 -19.32
N VAL A 225 -9.90 -12.56 -18.30
CA VAL A 225 -9.90 -11.09 -18.24
C VAL A 225 -8.48 -10.57 -18.06
N PHE A 226 -7.71 -11.18 -17.17
CA PHE A 226 -6.31 -10.81 -17.00
C PHE A 226 -5.46 -11.09 -18.25
N ASP A 227 -5.85 -12.08 -19.06
CA ASP A 227 -5.13 -12.40 -20.27
C ASP A 227 -5.36 -11.43 -21.42
N ASN A 228 -6.62 -11.03 -21.62
CA ASN A 228 -7.05 -10.28 -22.80
C ASN A 228 -6.98 -8.76 -22.64
N TYR A 229 -6.92 -8.25 -21.41
CA TYR A 229 -7.01 -6.81 -21.13
C TYR A 229 -5.74 -6.24 -20.46
N PRO A 230 -5.40 -4.97 -20.74
CA PRO A 230 -4.35 -4.26 -20.02
C PRO A 230 -4.75 -4.07 -18.54
N VAL A 231 -3.75 -3.90 -17.67
CA VAL A 231 -3.95 -3.89 -16.20
C VAL A 231 -5.04 -2.93 -15.74
N GLN A 232 -5.08 -1.71 -16.27
CA GLN A 232 -6.03 -0.68 -15.84
C GLN A 232 -7.47 -1.06 -16.21
N GLU A 233 -7.67 -1.61 -17.41
CA GLU A 233 -8.98 -2.03 -17.92
C GLU A 233 -9.45 -3.33 -17.26
N ALA A 234 -8.55 -4.31 -17.11
CA ALA A 234 -8.87 -5.57 -16.42
C ALA A 234 -9.33 -5.32 -14.98
N VAL A 235 -8.61 -4.48 -14.24
CA VAL A 235 -8.97 -4.11 -12.87
C VAL A 235 -10.29 -3.35 -12.84
N ALA A 236 -10.51 -2.40 -13.75
CA ALA A 236 -11.77 -1.64 -13.80
C ALA A 236 -12.96 -2.56 -14.06
N LYS A 237 -12.90 -3.42 -15.09
CA LYS A 237 -13.93 -4.41 -15.45
C LYS A 237 -14.32 -5.31 -14.27
N LEU A 238 -13.32 -5.83 -13.56
CA LEU A 238 -13.53 -6.73 -12.43
C LEU A 238 -14.06 -6.03 -11.18
N GLN A 239 -13.82 -4.72 -11.04
CA GLN A 239 -14.42 -3.90 -9.98
C GLN A 239 -15.87 -3.52 -10.28
N THR A 240 -16.20 -3.24 -11.55
CA THR A 240 -17.56 -2.84 -11.98
C THR A 240 -18.47 -4.01 -12.33
N GLY A 241 -17.94 -5.23 -12.46
CA GLY A 241 -18.70 -6.44 -12.78
C GLY A 241 -19.18 -6.51 -14.24
N THR A 242 -18.43 -5.93 -15.18
CA THR A 242 -18.77 -5.77 -16.61
C THR A 242 -17.66 -6.25 -17.54
#